data_AF-F6ZAF9-F1
#
_entry.id   AF-F6ZAF9-F1
#
_cell.length_a   1.000
_cell.length_b   1.000
_cell.length_c   1.000
_cell.angle_alpha   90.00
_cell.angle_beta   90.00
_cell.angle_gamma   90.00
#
_symmetry.space_group_name_H-M   'P 1'
#
loop_
_entity.id
_entity.type
_entity.pdbx_description
1 polymer ?
#
loop_
_entity_poly.entity_id
_entity_poly.type
_entity_poly.pdbx_seq_one_letter_code
_entity_poly.pdbx_strand_id
1 'polypeptide(L)'
;MKKVTSSNGHFAQIATLTPGCVFGLEEMMQRTELQLTLISNGAECIFISKKMFLKRATPRSLRMIGALVGRYPTEAYIREQLRELNQWKSFKKDVVKHVLEKKDKTSSSVVM
;
A
#
# COMPACT_ATOMS: atom_id res chain seq x y z
N MET A 1 -8.25 2.05 -20.08
CA MET A 1 -6.98 2.25 -19.36
C MET A 1 -6.61 3.73 -19.46
N LYS A 2 -6.73 4.50 -18.38
CA LYS A 2 -6.35 5.92 -18.40
C LYS A 2 -4.83 6.01 -18.20
N LYS A 3 -4.15 6.69 -19.13
CA LYS A 3 -2.73 7.06 -19.01
C LYS A 3 -2.58 7.93 -17.75
N VAL A 4 -1.79 7.47 -16.79
CA VAL A 4 -1.39 8.28 -15.63
C VAL A 4 -0.34 9.26 -16.14
N THR A 5 -0.72 10.52 -16.27
CA THR A 5 0.18 11.64 -16.51
C THR A 5 1.02 11.88 -15.27
N SER A 6 2.34 11.88 -15.43
CA SER A 6 3.34 12.07 -14.36
C SER A 6 3.29 13.51 -13.82
N SER A 7 2.38 13.79 -12.89
CA SER A 7 2.64 14.77 -11.84
C SER A 7 3.53 14.07 -10.79
N ASN A 8 4.46 14.78 -10.16
CA ASN A 8 5.35 14.25 -9.12
C ASN A 8 4.57 13.87 -7.83
N GLY A 9 3.62 12.95 -7.92
CA GLY A 9 2.90 12.38 -6.79
C GLY A 9 3.71 11.25 -6.18
N HIS A 10 3.92 11.30 -4.87
CA HIS A 10 4.47 10.17 -4.13
C HIS A 10 3.34 9.18 -3.81
N PHE A 11 3.54 7.92 -4.16
CA PHE A 11 2.62 6.84 -3.84
C PHE A 11 3.15 6.02 -2.66
N ALA A 12 2.25 5.60 -1.79
CA ALA A 12 2.54 4.65 -0.72
C ALA A 12 1.80 3.34 -0.99
N GLN A 13 2.50 2.22 -0.87
CA GLN A 13 1.85 0.91 -0.91
C GLN A 13 1.11 0.69 0.41
N ILE A 14 -0.21 0.59 0.33
CA ILE A 14 -1.08 0.40 1.51
C ILE A 14 -1.59 -1.03 1.69
N ALA A 15 -1.63 -1.81 0.59
CA ALA A 15 -2.13 -3.17 0.61
C ALA A 15 -1.60 -3.94 -0.61
N THR A 16 -1.56 -5.27 -0.47
CA THR A 16 -1.30 -6.21 -1.57
C THR A 16 -2.50 -7.13 -1.69
N LEU A 17 -3.07 -7.20 -2.89
CA LEU A 17 -4.23 -8.05 -3.18
C LEU A 17 -3.75 -9.42 -3.68
N THR A 18 -4.42 -10.47 -3.25
CA THR A 18 -4.13 -11.87 -3.61
C THR A 18 -5.31 -12.48 -4.38
N PRO A 19 -5.18 -13.67 -4.99
CA PRO A 19 -6.29 -14.32 -5.66
C PRO A 19 -7.53 -14.43 -4.76
N GLY A 20 -8.69 -13.99 -5.27
CA GLY A 20 -9.94 -13.93 -4.52
C GLY A 20 -10.21 -12.60 -3.80
N CYS A 21 -9.23 -11.71 -3.70
CA CYS A 21 -9.46 -10.34 -3.21
C CYS A 21 -10.28 -9.51 -4.20
N VAL A 22 -10.97 -8.50 -3.67
CA VAL A 22 -11.79 -7.56 -4.44
C VAL A 22 -11.29 -6.13 -4.19
N PHE A 23 -11.40 -5.25 -5.18
CA PHE A 23 -11.02 -3.84 -5.09
C PHE A 23 -12.06 -2.93 -5.75
N GLY A 24 -12.27 -1.73 -5.20
CA GLY A 24 -13.13 -0.68 -5.75
C GLY A 24 -14.54 -0.64 -5.14
N LEU A 25 -14.86 -1.57 -4.25
CA LEU A 25 -16.12 -1.55 -3.50
C LEU A 25 -16.12 -0.46 -2.42
N GLU A 26 -14.94 -0.08 -1.93
CA GLU A 26 -14.70 0.96 -0.93
C GLU A 26 -15.18 2.32 -1.44
N GLU A 27 -14.86 2.64 -2.70
CA GLU A 27 -15.31 3.87 -3.37
C GLU A 27 -16.82 3.84 -3.61
N MET A 28 -17.37 2.68 -3.99
CA MET A 28 -18.82 2.52 -4.18
C MET A 28 -19.60 2.70 -2.86
N MET A 29 -19.04 2.27 -1.74
CA MET A 29 -19.64 2.38 -0.41
C MET A 29 -19.23 3.65 0.34
N GLN A 30 -18.46 4.55 -0.29
CA GLN A 30 -17.93 5.78 0.33
C GLN A 30 -17.21 5.49 1.67
N ARG A 31 -16.47 4.36 1.72
CA ARG A 31 -15.77 3.89 2.93
C ARG A 31 -14.31 4.33 3.01
N THR A 32 -13.86 5.14 2.07
CA THR A 32 -12.51 5.68 2.03
C THR A 32 -12.53 7.08 1.44
N GLU A 33 -11.76 7.98 2.05
CA GLU A 33 -11.47 9.32 1.53
C GLU A 33 -10.15 9.35 0.75
N LEU A 34 -9.42 8.23 0.75
CA LEU A 34 -8.14 8.11 0.06
C LEU A 34 -8.33 7.99 -1.45
N GLN A 35 -7.41 8.62 -2.20
CA GLN A 35 -7.25 8.37 -3.63
C GLN A 35 -6.39 7.12 -3.83
N LEU A 36 -7.03 6.02 -4.23
CA LEU A 36 -6.39 4.72 -4.37
C LEU A 36 -6.05 4.43 -5.84
N THR A 37 -4.86 3.86 -6.06
CA THR A 37 -4.45 3.36 -7.37
C THR A 37 -4.11 1.88 -7.24
N LEU A 38 -4.68 1.05 -8.13
CA LEU A 38 -4.36 -0.36 -8.22
C LEU A 38 -3.35 -0.58 -9.35
N ILE A 39 -2.23 -1.21 -9.02
CA ILE A 39 -1.18 -1.57 -9.97
C ILE A 39 -1.21 -3.10 -10.13
N SER A 40 -1.42 -3.59 -11.35
CA SER A 40 -1.35 -5.02 -11.64
C SER A 40 0.09 -5.43 -11.92
N ASN A 41 0.52 -6.54 -11.30
CA ASN A 41 1.80 -7.18 -11.57
C ASN A 41 1.58 -8.52 -12.32
N GLY A 42 0.86 -8.46 -13.45
CA GLY A 42 0.54 -9.65 -14.25
C GLY A 42 -0.67 -10.46 -13.74
N ALA A 43 -1.55 -9.85 -12.94
CA ALA A 43 -2.74 -10.52 -12.44
C ALA A 43 -3.85 -10.59 -13.51
N GLU A 44 -4.55 -11.73 -13.55
CA GLU A 44 -5.81 -11.88 -14.27
C GLU A 44 -6.97 -11.38 -13.40
N CYS A 45 -7.75 -10.45 -13.93
CA CYS A 45 -8.81 -9.79 -13.16
C CYS A 45 -10.15 -9.88 -13.89
N ILE A 46 -11.21 -10.19 -13.13
CA ILE A 46 -12.59 -10.03 -13.60
C ILE A 46 -13.02 -8.59 -13.34
N PHE A 47 -13.25 -7.82 -14.41
CA PHE A 47 -13.73 -6.46 -14.29
C PHE A 47 -15.26 -6.39 -14.40
N ILE A 48 -15.91 -5.78 -13.42
CA ILE A 48 -17.36 -5.55 -13.43
C ILE A 48 -17.63 -4.05 -13.48
N SER A 49 -18.44 -3.64 -14.45
CA SER A 49 -18.93 -2.26 -14.55
C SER A 49 -19.75 -1.88 -13.31
N LYS A 50 -19.32 -0.82 -12.59
CA LYS A 50 -20.03 -0.25 -11.44
C LYS A 50 -21.50 0.05 -11.76
N LYS A 51 -21.76 0.65 -12.93
CA LYS A 51 -23.12 0.98 -13.39
C LYS A 51 -23.98 -0.28 -13.58
N MET A 52 -23.43 -1.33 -14.19
CA MET A 52 -24.14 -2.59 -14.42
C MET A 52 -24.40 -3.34 -13.11
N PHE A 53 -23.41 -3.35 -12.23
CA PHE A 53 -23.53 -3.94 -10.90
C PHE A 53 -24.65 -3.26 -10.10
N LEU A 54 -24.60 -1.93 -9.96
CA LEU A 54 -25.60 -1.17 -9.19
C LEU A 54 -27.01 -1.29 -9.76
N LYS A 55 -27.17 -1.39 -11.08
CA LYS A 55 -28.49 -1.59 -11.72
C LYS A 55 -29.14 -2.92 -11.33
N ARG A 56 -28.36 -3.95 -10.99
CA ARG A 56 -28.85 -5.30 -10.67
C ARG A 56 -28.61 -5.72 -9.22
N ALA A 57 -27.87 -4.93 -8.45
CA ALA A 57 -27.55 -5.23 -7.08
C ALA A 57 -28.80 -5.21 -6.21
N THR A 58 -29.06 -6.33 -5.53
CA THR A 58 -30.15 -6.41 -4.56
C THR A 58 -29.73 -5.78 -3.23
N PRO A 59 -30.68 -5.36 -2.36
CA PRO A 59 -30.36 -4.91 -1.01
C PRO A 59 -29.51 -5.92 -0.22
N ARG A 60 -29.76 -7.23 -0.42
CA ARG A 60 -28.96 -8.31 0.17
C ARG A 60 -27.50 -8.25 -0.31
N SER A 61 -27.28 -8.10 -1.62
CA SER A 61 -25.94 -7.97 -2.21
C SER A 61 -25.19 -6.76 -1.65
N LEU A 62 -25.85 -5.61 -1.54
CA LEU A 62 -25.26 -4.40 -0.98
C LEU A 62 -24.90 -4.56 0.50
N ARG A 63 -25.76 -5.24 1.28
CA ARG A 63 -25.47 -5.56 2.68
C ARG A 63 -24.26 -6.49 2.83
N MET A 64 -24.15 -7.52 1.98
CA MET A 64 -22.99 -8.42 1.97
C MET A 64 -21.71 -7.66 1.63
N ILE A 65 -21.75 -6.76 0.64
CA ILE A 65 -20.62 -5.87 0.32
C ILE A 65 -20.22 -5.04 1.54
N GLY A 66 -21.19 -4.46 2.25
CA GLY A 66 -20.91 -3.70 3.48
C GLY A 66 -20.21 -4.50 4.58
N ALA A 67 -20.35 -5.83 4.60
CA ALA A 67 -19.64 -6.71 5.53
C ALA A 67 -18.25 -7.11 5.02
N LEU A 68 -18.07 -7.22 3.70
CA LEU A 68 -16.80 -7.60 3.06
C LEU A 68 -15.81 -6.43 2.98
N VAL A 69 -16.31 -5.20 2.86
CA VAL A 69 -15.49 -4.02 2.63
C VAL A 69 -14.92 -3.49 3.95
N GLY A 70 -13.64 -3.77 4.17
CA GLY A 70 -12.84 -3.13 5.21
C GLY A 70 -12.64 -1.63 4.95
N ARG A 71 -12.21 -0.89 5.98
CA ARG A 71 -11.79 0.50 5.83
C ARG A 71 -10.27 0.55 5.70
N TYR A 72 -9.79 1.30 4.72
CA TYR A 72 -8.39 1.69 4.70
C TYR A 72 -8.11 2.68 5.84
N PRO A 73 -6.88 2.71 6.39
CA PRO A 73 -6.50 3.70 7.38
C PRO A 73 -6.57 5.13 6.82
N THR A 74 -6.58 6.14 7.68
CA THR A 74 -6.58 7.53 7.24
C THR A 74 -5.23 7.94 6.65
N GLU A 75 -5.21 8.99 5.83
CA GLU A 75 -3.97 9.52 5.24
C GLU A 75 -2.98 9.96 6.32
N ALA A 76 -3.48 10.57 7.40
CA ALA A 76 -2.66 10.98 8.54
C ALA A 76 -1.97 9.79 9.21
N TYR A 77 -2.70 8.69 9.42
CA TYR A 77 -2.13 7.47 9.98
C TYR A 77 -1.07 6.86 9.07
N ILE A 78 -1.36 6.77 7.76
CA ILE A 78 -0.42 6.25 6.76
C ILE A 78 0.87 7.09 6.73
N ARG A 79 0.76 8.42 6.77
CA ARG A 79 1.91 9.33 6.82
C ARG A 79 2.76 9.12 8.08
N GLU A 80 2.12 8.98 9.23
CA GLU A 80 2.84 8.74 10.48
C GLU A 80 3.60 7.42 10.45
N GLN A 81 2.94 6.34 10.01
CA GLN A 81 3.59 5.03 9.87
C GLN A 81 4.76 5.06 8.87
N LEU A 82 4.63 5.77 7.75
CA LEU A 82 5.74 5.99 6.82
C LEU A 82 6.91 6.74 7.46
N ARG A 83 6.63 7.76 8.27
CA ARG A 83 7.65 8.52 8.99
C ARG A 83 8.44 7.60 9.93
N GLU A 84 7.75 6.84 10.77
CA GLU A 84 8.35 5.89 11.71
C GLU A 84 9.19 4.83 10.97
N LEU A 85 8.66 4.25 9.90
CA LEU A 85 9.37 3.26 9.08
C LEU A 85 10.65 3.85 8.45
N ASN A 86 10.60 5.10 7.99
CA ASN A 86 11.76 5.76 7.40
C ASN A 86 12.82 6.10 8.46
N GLN A 87 12.40 6.56 9.65
CA GLN A 87 13.31 6.77 10.78
C GLN A 87 14.02 5.48 11.17
N TRP A 88 13.26 4.38 11.29
CA TRP A 88 13.81 3.06 11.59
C TRP A 88 14.81 2.59 10.52
N LYS A 89 14.48 2.78 9.23
CA LYS A 89 15.38 2.44 8.13
C LYS A 89 16.68 3.25 8.17
N SER A 90 16.61 4.55 8.49
CA SER A 90 17.80 5.39 8.63
C SER A 90 18.66 4.91 9.78
N PHE A 91 18.07 4.77 10.97
CA PHE A 91 18.77 4.28 12.15
C PHE A 91 19.46 2.93 11.90
N LYS A 92 18.75 1.97 11.28
CA LYS A 92 19.33 0.66 10.94
C LYS A 92 20.53 0.80 10.00
N LYS A 93 20.45 1.67 8.98
CA LYS A 93 21.58 1.92 8.07
C LYS A 93 22.79 2.49 8.81
N ASP A 94 22.56 3.45 9.70
CA ASP A 94 23.63 4.11 10.46
C ASP A 94 24.32 3.13 11.42
N VAL A 95 23.55 2.28 12.10
CA VAL A 95 24.10 1.22 12.97
C VAL A 95 24.93 0.21 12.17
N VAL A 96 24.41 -0.28 11.04
CA VAL A 96 25.15 -1.22 10.18
C VAL A 96 26.46 -0.59 9.70
N LYS A 97 26.42 0.66 9.24
CA LYS A 97 27.61 1.40 8.81
C LYS A 97 28.63 1.50 9.94
N HIS A 98 28.22 1.89 11.14
CA HIS A 98 29.09 1.99 12.31
C HIS A 98 29.76 0.68 12.71
N VAL A 99 29.02 -0.44 12.62
CA VAL A 99 29.57 -1.77 12.93
C VAL A 99 30.61 -2.20 11.90
N LEU A 100 30.34 -1.96 10.60
CA LEU A 100 31.30 -2.27 9.54
C LEU A 100 32.58 -1.44 9.67
N GLU A 101 32.46 -0.13 9.90
CA GLU A 101 33.60 0.77 10.10
C GLU A 101 34.45 0.39 11.32
N LYS A 102 33.84 -0.12 12.40
CA LYS A 102 34.58 -0.63 13.55
C LYS A 102 35.37 -1.91 13.22
N LYS A 103 34.76 -2.84 12.48
CA LYS A 103 35.42 -4.09 12.08
C LYS A 103 36.65 -3.82 11.21
N ASP A 104 36.55 -2.88 10.27
CA ASP A 104 37.67 -2.52 9.40
C ASP A 104 38.84 -1.91 10.18
N LYS A 105 38.56 -1.10 11.21
CA LYS A 105 39.59 -0.56 12.11
C LYS A 105 40.24 -1.62 12.98
N THR A 106 39.48 -2.58 13.49
CA THR A 106 40.03 -3.68 14.31
C THR A 106 40.87 -4.65 13.48
N SER A 107 40.49 -4.94 12.23
CA SER A 107 41.34 -5.77 11.35
C SER A 107 42.67 -5.09 11.02
N SER A 108 42.71 -3.77 10.80
CA SER A 108 43.98 -3.07 10.52
C SER A 108 44.92 -2.95 11.72
N SER A 109 44.42 -3.03 12.96
CA SER A 109 45.26 -2.99 14.17
C SER A 109 45.84 -4.35 14.59
N VAL A 110 45.40 -5.46 14.00
CA VAL A 110 45.90 -6.82 14.33
C VAL A 110 46.98 -7.30 13.35
N VAL A 111 47.24 -6.56 12.25
CA VAL A 111 48.28 -6.88 11.25
C VAL A 111 49.52 -5.96 11.36
N MET A 112 49.69 -5.26 12.49
CA MET A 112 50.92 -4.52 12.85
C MET A 112 51.48 -5.09 14.14
#